data_AF-A0A136JA58-F1
#
_entry.id   AF-A0A136JA58-F1
#
_cell.length_a   1.000
_cell.length_b   1.000
_cell.length_c   1.000
_cell.angle_alpha   90.00
_cell.angle_beta   90.00
_cell.angle_gamma   90.00
#
_symmetry.space_group_name_H-M   'P 1'
#
loop_
_entity.id
_entity.type
_entity.pdbx_description
1 polymer ?
#
loop_
_entity_poly.entity_id
_entity_poly.type
_entity_poly.pdbx_seq_one_letter_code
_entity_poly.pdbx_strand_id
1 'polypeptide(L)' 'MPSDNVNKKPETEKEFKVQPVPEHAAKDAFSAHKAGPGPAVPQNMPDFEGTKEERLAKAKELNK' A
#
# COMPACT_ATOMS: atom_id res chain seq x y z
N MET A 1 -15.08 25.67 -43.26
CA MET A 1 -16.16 24.75 -42.81
C MET A 1 -15.86 24.36 -41.38
N PRO A 2 -16.76 24.60 -40.41
CA PRO A 2 -16.57 24.11 -39.05
C PRO A 2 -16.76 22.59 -39.04
N SER A 3 -15.87 21.89 -38.34
CA SER A 3 -15.83 20.43 -38.24
C SER A 3 -16.69 19.98 -37.05
N ASP A 4 -17.85 19.40 -37.35
CA ASP A 4 -18.72 18.78 -36.35
C ASP A 4 -18.11 17.44 -35.91
N ASN A 5 -17.29 17.48 -34.86
CA ASN A 5 -16.74 16.27 -34.25
C ASN A 5 -17.77 15.63 -33.32
N VAL A 6 -18.43 14.59 -33.85
CA VAL A 6 -19.43 13.75 -33.18
C VAL A 6 -18.75 12.95 -32.06
N ASN A 7 -18.90 13.37 -30.81
CA ASN A 7 -18.47 12.57 -29.66
C ASN A 7 -19.67 11.82 -29.05
N LYS A 8 -20.10 10.74 -29.72
CA LYS A 8 -21.04 9.77 -29.14
C LYS A 8 -20.26 8.84 -28.21
N LYS A 9 -20.36 9.07 -26.90
CA LYS A 9 -19.84 8.14 -25.88
C LYS A 9 -20.74 6.90 -25.80
N PRO A 10 -20.20 5.67 -25.74
CA PRO A 10 -20.99 4.45 -25.60
C PRO A 10 -21.58 4.32 -24.17
N GLU A 11 -22.88 4.03 -24.07
CA GLU A 11 -23.71 4.01 -22.84
C GLU A 11 -23.40 2.87 -21.82
N THR A 12 -22.17 2.36 -21.76
CA THR A 12 -21.86 1.14 -20.96
C THR A 12 -20.70 1.28 -19.97
N GLU A 13 -20.35 2.49 -19.56
CA GLU A 13 -19.39 2.68 -18.47
C GLU A 13 -20.15 2.98 -17.18
N LYS A 14 -20.06 2.08 -16.20
CA LYS A 14 -20.56 2.32 -14.85
C LYS A 14 -19.72 3.44 -14.23
N GLU A 15 -20.28 4.64 -14.20
CA GLU A 15 -19.67 5.80 -13.55
C GLU A 15 -19.47 5.50 -12.05
N PHE A 16 -18.21 5.45 -11.61
CA PHE A 16 -17.90 5.38 -10.18
C PHE A 16 -18.17 6.74 -9.54
N LYS A 17 -19.26 6.83 -8.78
CA LYS A 17 -19.55 8.00 -7.96
C LYS A 17 -18.66 7.97 -6.72
N VAL A 18 -17.73 8.93 -6.64
CA VAL A 18 -16.95 9.16 -5.43
C VAL A 18 -17.91 9.69 -4.36
N GLN A 19 -18.16 8.89 -3.32
CA GLN A 19 -18.95 9.36 -2.19
C GLN A 19 -18.14 10.42 -1.43
N PRO A 20 -18.73 11.56 -1.05
CA PRO A 20 -18.04 12.57 -0.27
C PRO A 20 -17.68 11.99 1.10
N VAL A 21 -16.39 11.91 1.40
CA VAL A 21 -15.90 11.46 2.71
C VAL A 21 -16.08 12.62 3.68
N PRO A 22 -16.73 12.43 4.84
CA PRO A 22 -16.83 13.48 5.85
C PRO A 22 -15.43 13.90 6.30
N GLU A 23 -15.12 15.18 6.15
CA GLU A 23 -13.80 15.78 6.33
C GLU A 23 -13.20 15.56 7.74
N HIS A 24 -14.03 15.18 8.70
CA HIS A 24 -13.65 14.91 10.09
C HIS A 24 -13.34 13.43 10.37
N ALA A 25 -13.87 12.48 9.60
CA ALA A 25 -13.67 11.05 9.89
C ALA A 25 -12.23 10.56 9.56
N ALA A 26 -11.61 11.16 8.53
CA ALA A 26 -10.25 10.78 8.12
C ALA A 26 -9.16 11.39 9.00
N LYS A 27 -9.42 12.53 9.66
CA LYS A 27 -8.40 13.27 10.41
C LYS A 27 -8.05 12.57 11.73
N ASP A 28 -9.01 11.95 12.39
CA ASP A 28 -8.81 11.29 13.68
C ASP A 28 -8.11 9.93 13.56
N ALA A 29 -8.42 9.14 12.53
CA ALA A 29 -7.83 7.80 12.33
C ALA A 29 -6.35 7.83 11.92
N PHE A 30 -5.90 8.91 11.28
CA PHE A 30 -4.53 9.10 10.82
C PHE A 30 -3.79 10.22 11.55
N SER A 31 -4.35 10.74 12.65
CA SER A 31 -3.65 11.73 13.46
C SER A 31 -2.40 11.10 14.07
N ALA A 32 -1.22 11.67 13.79
CA ALA A 32 0.06 11.16 14.27
C ALA A 32 0.11 11.03 15.81
N HIS A 33 -0.68 11.84 16.52
CA HIS A 33 -0.77 11.82 17.98
C HIS A 33 -1.80 10.83 18.54
N LYS A 34 -2.64 10.23 17.69
CA LYS A 34 -3.60 9.16 18.04
C LYS A 34 -3.20 7.78 17.54
N ALA A 35 -2.07 7.66 16.85
CA ALA A 35 -1.50 6.37 16.50
C ALA A 35 -1.24 5.60 17.81
N GLY A 36 -1.82 4.40 17.93
CA GLY A 36 -1.57 3.53 19.07
C GLY A 36 -0.09 3.19 19.20
N PRO A 37 0.36 2.70 20.38
CA PRO A 37 1.70 2.17 20.52
C PRO A 37 1.96 1.17 19.39
N GLY A 38 3.16 1.25 18.80
CA GLY A 38 3.54 0.39 17.69
C GLY A 38 3.40 -1.09 18.05
N PRO A 39 3.47 -1.99 17.04
CA PRO A 39 3.42 -3.42 17.30
C PRO A 39 4.46 -3.81 18.36
N ALA A 40 4.07 -4.71 19.26
CA ALA A 40 4.97 -5.18 20.30
C ALA A 40 6.21 -5.82 19.67
N VAL A 41 7.37 -5.21 19.88
CA VAL A 41 8.64 -5.78 19.45
C VAL A 41 9.06 -6.83 20.49
N PRO A 42 9.29 -8.09 20.08
CA PRO A 42 9.75 -9.11 21.02
C PRO A 42 11.14 -8.72 21.55
N GLN A 43 11.33 -8.86 22.85
CA GLN A 43 12.58 -8.49 23.54
C GLN A 43 13.80 -9.28 23.03
N ASN A 44 13.58 -10.48 22.49
CA ASN A 44 14.59 -11.34 21.88
C ASN A 44 14.18 -11.69 20.45
N MET A 45 14.39 -10.77 19.51
CA MET A 45 14.38 -11.07 18.08
C MET A 45 15.81 -11.39 17.63
N PRO A 46 16.07 -12.51 16.93
CA PRO A 46 17.40 -12.76 16.40
C PRO A 46 17.74 -11.77 15.28
N ASP A 47 18.98 -11.26 15.27
CA ASP A 47 19.46 -10.30 14.24
C ASP A 47 19.41 -10.87 12.83
N PHE A 48 19.51 -12.20 12.72
CA PHE A 48 19.50 -12.92 11.46
C PHE A 48 18.52 -14.07 11.52
N GLU A 49 17.73 -14.19 10.47
CA GLU A 49 16.93 -15.39 10.24
C GLU A 49 17.85 -16.57 9.91
N GLY A 50 17.66 -17.68 10.62
CA GLY A 50 18.31 -18.96 10.31
C GLY A 50 19.70 -19.16 10.92
N THR A 51 20.27 -20.33 10.64
CA THR A 51 21.60 -20.72 11.13
C THR A 51 22.73 -20.08 10.31
N LYS A 52 23.97 -20.12 10.82
CA LYS A 52 25.15 -19.65 10.07
C LYS A 52 25.30 -20.39 8.73
N GLU A 53 24.94 -21.66 8.70
CA GLU A 53 25.08 -22.53 7.53
C GLU A 53 24.09 -22.14 6.42
N GLU A 54 22.84 -21.88 6.77
CA GLU A 54 21.80 -21.43 5.83
C GLU A 54 22.16 -20.09 5.18
N ARG A 55 22.77 -19.17 5.95
CA ARG A 55 23.25 -17.90 5.40
C ARG A 55 24.38 -18.09 4.39
N LEU A 56 25.30 -19.02 4.65
CA LEU A 56 26.39 -19.33 3.72
C LEU A 56 25.86 -20.00 2.44
N ALA A 57 24.86 -20.88 2.55
CA ALA A 57 24.21 -21.49 1.41
C ALA A 57 23.51 -20.45 0.53
N LYS A 58 22.65 -19.60 1.12
CA LYS A 58 21.99 -18.50 0.41
C LYS A 58 22.99 -17.54 -0.23
N ALA A 59 24.08 -17.20 0.47
CA ALA A 59 25.12 -16.33 -0.09
C ALA A 59 25.79 -16.95 -1.32
N LYS A 60 26.05 -18.27 -1.32
CA LYS A 60 26.62 -18.97 -2.48
C LYS A 60 25.63 -19.04 -3.65
N GLU A 61 24.36 -19.28 -3.37
CA GLU A 61 23.31 -19.29 -4.39
C GLU A 61 23.12 -17.92 -5.05
N LEU A 62 23.23 -16.84 -4.26
CA LEU A 62 23.00 -15.47 -4.73
C LEU A 62 24.20 -14.86 -5.47
N ASN A 63 25.41 -15.38 -5.25
CA ASN A 63 26.62 -15.01 -5.99
C ASN A 63 26.81 -15.82 -7.30
N LYS A 64 25.80 -16.63 -7.67
CA LYS A 64 25.77 -17.31 -8.97
C LYS A 64 25.28 -16.36 -10.06
#